data_AF-G0NMB9-F1
#
_entry.id   AF-G0NMB9-F1
#
_cell.length_a   1.000
_cell.length_b   1.000
_cell.length_c   1.000
_cell.angle_alpha   90.00
_cell.angle_beta   90.00
_cell.angle_gamma   90.00
#
_symmetry.space_group_name_H-M   'P 1'
#
loop_
_entity.id
_entity.type
_entity.pdbx_description
1 polymer ?
#
loop_
_entity_poly.entity_id
_entity_poly.type
_entity_poly.pdbx_seq_one_letter_code
_entity_poly.pdbx_strand_id
1 'polypeptide(L)'
;MGSYFAKTSAEFKMENEFVSVEEDLEMKLTVLRDAMIHLRVQFLHFQSVYKQTNCHNEKIENDLKALKIIVMVVQNRLEELKSIVLEYTELNNLSGMKRKIDDFGYIVTQIVLEIKEFERDNFLIEKLEKLVNKLNPFDVPTLQSSETENSENQSTPKEIIKTILGKETIQKEEKARKEKEQIEEENEIRHDNSKILNGQRKIYKIFRKPVVLLVNYLEDDCTLKTLQILNENQIDYNIFDVSTDSEIRLIVKYLSDCETFPQLFVKGNFEKLSEIDEIIDSFPKMYVN
;
A
#
# COMPACT_ATOMS: atom_id res chain seq x y z
N MET A 1 -10.67 -55.85 8.86
CA MET A 1 -9.63 -55.15 9.66
C MET A 1 -9.21 -53.96 8.82
N GLY A 2 -9.77 -52.77 9.04
CA GLY A 2 -9.30 -51.76 10.01
C GLY A 2 -8.44 -50.75 9.23
N SER A 3 -8.55 -49.43 9.30
CA SER A 3 -9.25 -48.50 10.19
C SER A 3 -9.51 -47.24 9.34
N TYR A 4 -10.77 -46.87 9.10
CA TYR A 4 -11.07 -45.51 8.64
C TYR A 4 -11.06 -44.65 9.90
N PHE A 5 -9.94 -44.00 10.17
CA PHE A 5 -9.88 -42.92 11.15
C PHE A 5 -10.83 -41.82 10.67
N ALA A 6 -12.03 -41.78 11.27
CA ALA A 6 -12.89 -40.62 11.18
C ALA A 6 -12.15 -39.49 11.90
N LYS A 7 -11.54 -38.58 11.12
CA LYS A 7 -11.07 -37.30 11.68
C LYS A 7 -12.24 -36.66 12.42
N THR A 8 -12.02 -36.35 13.68
CA THR A 8 -13.09 -35.87 14.57
C THR A 8 -13.47 -34.45 14.13
N SER A 9 -14.74 -34.06 14.23
CA SER A 9 -15.23 -32.71 13.83
C SER A 9 -14.47 -31.54 14.50
N ALA A 10 -13.75 -31.80 15.60
CA ALA A 10 -12.84 -30.86 16.25
C ALA A 10 -11.50 -30.69 15.50
N GLU A 11 -10.95 -31.73 14.87
CA GLU A 11 -9.71 -31.67 14.08
C GLU A 11 -9.92 -30.88 12.79
N PHE A 12 -11.07 -31.03 12.14
CA PHE A 12 -11.45 -30.21 10.98
C PHE A 12 -11.69 -28.74 11.33
N LYS A 13 -12.22 -28.45 12.54
CA LYS A 13 -12.38 -27.07 13.02
C LYS A 13 -11.03 -26.42 13.35
N MET A 14 -10.13 -27.15 14.01
CA MET A 14 -8.76 -26.68 14.26
C MET A 14 -7.99 -26.48 12.96
N GLU A 15 -8.06 -27.40 11.99
CA GLU A 15 -7.41 -27.25 10.68
C GLU A 15 -7.94 -26.02 9.92
N ASN A 16 -9.25 -25.76 9.95
CA ASN A 16 -9.83 -24.56 9.31
C ASN A 16 -9.49 -23.25 10.04
N GLU A 17 -9.44 -23.24 11.38
CA GLU A 17 -8.97 -22.08 12.15
C GLU A 17 -7.50 -21.80 11.82
N PHE A 18 -6.64 -22.82 11.83
CA PHE A 18 -5.22 -22.66 11.49
C PHE A 18 -4.97 -22.10 10.09
N VAL A 19 -5.67 -22.62 9.07
CA VAL A 19 -5.57 -22.11 7.69
C VAL A 19 -6.02 -20.65 7.61
N SER A 20 -7.10 -20.29 8.31
CA SER A 20 -7.60 -18.92 8.30
C SER A 20 -6.63 -17.91 8.93
N VAL A 21 -5.92 -18.31 9.98
CA VAL A 21 -4.99 -17.42 10.65
C VAL A 21 -3.67 -17.31 9.84
N GLU A 22 -3.22 -18.37 9.17
CA GLU A 22 -2.02 -18.32 8.30
C GLU A 22 -2.24 -17.38 7.10
N GLU A 23 -3.44 -17.44 6.49
CA GLU A 23 -3.87 -16.49 5.45
C GLU A 23 -3.93 -15.04 5.99
N ASP A 24 -4.40 -14.82 7.21
CA ASP A 24 -4.43 -13.49 7.84
C ASP A 24 -3.02 -12.94 8.11
N LEU A 25 -2.09 -13.80 8.54
CA LEU A 25 -0.69 -13.45 8.73
C LEU A 25 -0.01 -13.07 7.40
N GLU A 26 -0.25 -13.85 6.35
CA GLU A 26 0.28 -13.60 5.00
C GLU A 26 -0.25 -12.28 4.42
N MET A 27 -1.56 -12.03 4.58
CA MET A 27 -2.20 -10.79 4.17
C MET A 27 -1.57 -9.59 4.90
N LYS A 28 -1.36 -9.68 6.22
CA LYS A 28 -0.77 -8.60 7.02
C LYS A 28 0.70 -8.35 6.71
N LEU A 29 1.48 -9.38 6.40
CA LEU A 29 2.86 -9.23 5.92
C LEU A 29 2.91 -8.50 4.57
N THR A 30 1.97 -8.81 3.68
CA THR A 30 1.84 -8.13 2.38
C THR A 30 1.47 -6.67 2.57
N VAL A 31 0.50 -6.37 3.43
CA VAL A 31 0.12 -4.99 3.78
C VAL A 31 1.29 -4.22 4.42
N LEU A 32 2.10 -4.87 5.25
CA LEU A 32 3.31 -4.27 5.82
C LEU A 32 4.34 -3.93 4.72
N ARG A 33 4.56 -4.85 3.77
CA ARG A 33 5.45 -4.64 2.62
C ARG A 33 5.01 -3.42 1.81
N ASP A 34 3.73 -3.32 1.49
CA ASP A 34 3.17 -2.19 0.73
C ASP A 34 3.31 -0.87 1.50
N ALA A 35 3.06 -0.88 2.81
CA ALA A 35 3.27 0.29 3.66
C ALA A 35 4.75 0.75 3.68
N MET A 36 5.71 -0.19 3.71
CA MET A 36 7.14 0.13 3.62
C MET A 36 7.52 0.70 2.23
N ILE A 37 6.90 0.21 1.15
CA ILE A 37 7.07 0.79 -0.20
C ILE A 37 6.55 2.23 -0.23
N HIS A 38 5.35 2.48 0.31
CA HIS A 38 4.79 3.82 0.39
C HIS A 38 5.66 4.77 1.22
N LEU A 39 6.23 4.30 2.33
CA LEU A 39 7.19 5.07 3.12
C LEU A 39 8.41 5.46 2.29
N ARG A 40 8.94 4.53 1.49
CA ARG A 40 10.08 4.79 0.62
C ARG A 40 9.76 5.83 -0.46
N VAL A 41 8.63 5.70 -1.12
CA VAL A 41 8.17 6.65 -2.15
C VAL A 41 7.96 8.04 -1.55
N GLN A 42 7.28 8.13 -0.40
CA GLN A 42 7.04 9.40 0.28
C GLN A 42 8.34 10.06 0.75
N PHE A 43 9.30 9.26 1.23
CA PHE A 43 10.63 9.77 1.58
C PHE A 43 11.37 10.34 0.37
N LEU A 44 11.32 9.68 -0.80
CA LEU A 44 11.93 10.21 -2.03
C LEU A 44 11.28 11.53 -2.47
N HIS A 45 9.96 11.65 -2.33
CA HIS A 45 9.25 12.90 -2.59
C HIS A 45 9.71 14.01 -1.65
N PHE A 46 9.70 13.74 -0.34
CA PHE A 46 10.21 14.64 0.68
C PHE A 46 11.67 15.05 0.41
N GLN A 47 12.55 14.11 0.04
CA GLN A 47 13.95 14.39 -0.28
C GLN A 47 14.10 15.29 -1.51
N SER A 48 13.27 15.09 -2.53
CA SER A 48 13.25 15.96 -3.71
C SER A 48 12.84 17.38 -3.34
N VAL A 49 11.80 17.54 -2.53
CA VAL A 49 11.30 18.86 -2.10
C VAL A 49 12.28 19.55 -1.15
N TYR A 50 12.87 18.80 -0.22
CA TYR A 50 13.89 19.30 0.72
C TYR A 50 15.13 19.85 -0.01
N LYS A 51 15.58 19.19 -1.09
CA LYS A 51 16.73 19.65 -1.90
C LYS A 51 16.42 20.89 -2.76
N GLN A 52 15.16 21.08 -3.15
CA GLN A 52 14.76 22.17 -4.05
C GLN A 52 14.45 23.50 -3.33
N THR A 53 14.26 23.46 -2.02
CA THR A 53 13.78 24.63 -1.26
C THR A 53 14.88 25.11 -0.31
N ASN A 54 15.39 26.34 -0.51
CA ASN A 54 16.07 27.06 0.57
C ASN A 54 15.04 27.25 1.70
N CYS A 55 15.44 26.96 2.95
CA CYS A 55 14.54 26.66 4.07
C CYS A 55 13.36 27.62 4.29
N HIS A 56 12.29 27.06 4.88
CA HIS A 56 10.99 27.65 5.20
C HIS A 56 10.01 27.84 4.04
N ASN A 57 9.28 26.76 3.74
CA ASN A 57 8.13 26.80 2.86
C ASN A 57 7.08 25.83 3.40
N GLU A 58 5.81 26.24 3.45
CA GLU A 58 4.67 25.42 3.88
C GLU A 58 4.62 24.05 3.18
N LYS A 59 5.18 23.98 1.97
CA LYS A 59 5.31 22.76 1.18
C LYS A 59 6.15 21.66 1.87
N ILE A 60 7.29 22.02 2.46
CA ILE A 60 8.13 21.05 3.21
C ILE A 60 7.38 20.58 4.47
N GLU A 61 6.64 21.47 5.12
CA GLU A 61 5.88 21.12 6.32
C GLU A 61 4.75 20.14 6.00
N ASN A 62 4.04 20.33 4.89
CA ASN A 62 3.02 19.42 4.41
C ASN A 62 3.60 18.05 4.01
N ASP A 63 4.74 18.04 3.31
CA ASP A 63 5.42 16.78 2.95
C ASP A 63 5.97 16.04 4.17
N LEU A 64 6.44 16.78 5.19
CA LEU A 64 6.87 16.21 6.47
C LEU A 64 5.67 15.62 7.23
N LYS A 65 4.52 16.30 7.24
CA LYS A 65 3.27 15.78 7.83
C LYS A 65 2.84 14.48 7.13
N ALA A 66 2.86 14.47 5.81
CA ALA A 66 2.56 13.26 5.03
C ALA A 66 3.56 12.13 5.33
N LEU A 67 4.86 12.43 5.42
CA LEU A 67 5.88 11.45 5.79
C LEU A 67 5.64 10.89 7.20
N LYS A 68 5.29 11.74 8.19
CA LYS A 68 4.94 11.32 9.55
C LYS A 68 3.72 10.39 9.58
N ILE A 69 2.68 10.70 8.81
CA ILE A 69 1.48 9.85 8.71
C ILE A 69 1.86 8.47 8.20
N ILE A 70 2.63 8.39 7.11
CA ILE A 70 3.04 7.10 6.54
C ILE A 70 3.93 6.32 7.51
N VAL A 71 4.86 6.96 8.21
CA VAL A 71 5.67 6.32 9.25
C VAL A 71 4.78 5.75 10.36
N MET A 72 3.77 6.49 10.80
CA MET A 72 2.81 6.04 11.82
C MET A 72 1.98 4.84 11.34
N VAL A 73 1.58 4.80 10.07
CA VAL A 73 0.90 3.64 9.47
C VAL A 73 1.80 2.40 9.52
N VAL A 74 3.08 2.52 9.14
CA VAL A 74 4.04 1.41 9.19
C VAL A 74 4.25 0.93 10.64
N GLN A 75 4.33 1.84 11.61
CA GLN A 75 4.42 1.49 13.02
C GLN A 75 3.21 0.69 13.49
N ASN A 76 2.00 1.15 13.18
CA ASN A 76 0.77 0.47 13.56
C ASN A 76 0.69 -0.94 12.95
N ARG A 77 1.08 -1.11 11.67
CA ARG A 77 1.14 -2.43 11.03
C ARG A 77 2.16 -3.36 11.67
N LEU A 78 3.32 -2.84 12.08
CA LEU A 78 4.32 -3.63 12.81
C LEU A 78 3.83 -4.03 14.21
N GLU A 79 3.10 -3.17 14.91
CA GLU A 79 2.52 -3.50 16.23
C GLU A 79 1.42 -4.57 16.13
N GLU A 80 0.51 -4.43 15.17
CA GLU A 80 -0.50 -5.44 14.84
C GLU A 80 0.15 -6.80 14.55
N LEU A 81 1.21 -6.79 13.71
CA LEU A 81 1.92 -8.01 13.32
C LEU A 81 2.71 -8.62 14.49
N LYS A 82 3.27 -7.80 15.39
CA LYS A 82 3.93 -8.29 16.61
C LYS A 82 2.97 -9.01 17.54
N SER A 83 1.75 -8.51 17.68
CA SER A 83 0.71 -9.17 18.49
C SER A 83 0.41 -10.57 17.95
N ILE A 84 0.22 -10.67 16.63
CA ILE A 84 -0.12 -11.93 15.96
C ILE A 84 1.07 -12.90 16.00
N VAL A 85 2.27 -12.43 15.64
CA VAL A 85 3.47 -13.28 15.66
C VAL A 85 3.77 -13.80 17.07
N LEU A 86 3.44 -13.04 18.11
CA LEU A 86 3.57 -13.50 19.50
C LEU A 86 2.65 -14.69 19.80
N GLU A 87 1.40 -14.64 19.36
CA GLU A 87 0.43 -15.75 19.45
C GLU A 87 0.88 -16.98 18.63
N TYR A 88 1.56 -16.77 17.51
CA TYR A 88 2.08 -17.84 16.64
C TYR A 88 3.38 -18.50 17.11
N THR A 89 4.26 -17.76 17.79
CA THR A 89 5.56 -18.30 18.24
C THR A 89 5.43 -19.45 19.24
N GLU A 90 4.27 -19.66 19.85
CA GLU A 90 4.02 -20.78 20.77
C GLU A 90 3.80 -22.12 20.04
N LEU A 91 3.57 -22.10 18.72
CA LEU A 91 3.11 -23.28 17.96
C LEU A 91 4.10 -23.75 16.88
N ASN A 92 4.80 -22.82 16.21
CA ASN A 92 5.75 -23.12 15.15
C ASN A 92 7.04 -22.30 15.38
N ASN A 93 8.22 -22.91 15.25
CA ASN A 93 9.56 -22.34 15.51
C ASN A 93 9.94 -21.10 14.64
N LEU A 94 9.10 -20.06 14.57
CA LEU A 94 9.17 -18.83 13.77
C LEU A 94 10.10 -17.76 14.39
N SER A 95 11.16 -18.19 15.09
CA SER A 95 12.10 -17.29 15.77
C SER A 95 12.82 -16.31 14.81
N GLY A 96 12.95 -16.68 13.53
CA GLY A 96 13.54 -15.82 12.49
C GLY A 96 12.60 -14.71 12.02
N MET A 97 11.31 -15.02 11.88
CA MET A 97 10.28 -14.04 11.48
C MET A 97 10.08 -12.97 12.55
N LYS A 98 9.97 -13.39 13.82
CA LYS A 98 9.89 -12.48 14.96
C LYS A 98 11.08 -11.51 15.03
N ARG A 99 12.31 -12.04 14.89
CA ARG A 99 13.53 -11.22 14.87
C ARG A 99 13.51 -10.16 13.77
N LYS A 100 13.15 -10.54 12.54
CA LYS A 100 13.04 -9.59 11.42
C LYS A 100 12.00 -8.50 11.66
N ILE A 101 10.84 -8.84 12.22
CA ILE A 101 9.78 -7.87 12.55
C ILE A 101 10.23 -6.93 13.67
N ASP A 102 10.95 -7.44 14.66
CA ASP A 102 11.54 -6.62 15.72
C ASP A 102 12.62 -5.68 15.18
N ASP A 103 13.47 -6.15 14.26
CA ASP A 103 14.47 -5.34 13.58
C ASP A 103 13.83 -4.21 12.77
N PHE A 104 12.76 -4.49 12.01
CA PHE A 104 12.00 -3.45 11.33
C PHE A 104 11.39 -2.45 12.30
N GLY A 105 10.81 -2.93 13.41
CA GLY A 105 10.30 -2.07 14.48
C GLY A 105 11.37 -1.10 15.00
N TYR A 106 12.57 -1.60 15.29
CA TYR A 106 13.68 -0.76 15.74
C TYR A 106 14.06 0.30 14.71
N ILE A 107 14.19 -0.06 13.43
CA ILE A 107 14.54 0.88 12.35
C ILE A 107 13.47 1.98 12.23
N VAL A 108 12.18 1.62 12.28
CA VAL A 108 11.09 2.59 12.20
C VAL A 108 11.08 3.53 13.41
N THR A 109 11.38 3.04 14.62
CA THR A 109 11.57 3.91 15.78
C THR A 109 12.72 4.90 15.58
N GLN A 110 13.84 4.48 14.99
CA GLN A 110 14.95 5.39 14.66
C GLN A 110 14.54 6.45 13.63
N ILE A 111 13.73 6.07 12.63
CA ILE A 111 13.17 7.01 11.63
C ILE A 111 12.33 8.08 12.32
N VAL A 112 11.46 7.70 13.26
CA VAL A 112 10.64 8.65 14.04
C VAL A 112 11.51 9.61 14.85
N LEU A 113 12.56 9.11 15.50
CA LEU A 113 13.50 9.94 16.25
C LEU A 113 14.19 10.96 15.35
N GLU A 114 14.68 10.54 14.19
CA GLU A 114 15.34 11.44 13.23
C GLU A 114 14.35 12.49 12.67
N ILE A 115 13.10 12.11 12.41
CA ILE A 115 12.04 13.05 12.01
C ILE A 115 11.72 14.05 13.11
N LYS A 116 11.81 13.68 14.40
CA LYS A 116 11.66 14.63 15.52
C LYS A 116 12.83 15.61 15.61
N GLU A 117 14.04 15.19 15.26
CA GLU A 117 15.21 16.09 15.19
C GLU A 117 15.08 17.14 14.06
N PHE A 118 14.20 16.92 13.06
CA PHE A 118 13.77 17.94 12.09
C PHE A 118 13.14 19.16 12.75
N GLU A 119 12.35 18.96 13.81
CA GLU A 119 11.71 20.06 14.55
C GLU A 119 12.70 20.84 15.43
N ARG A 120 13.94 20.34 15.57
CA ARG A 120 15.00 20.90 16.42
C ARG A 120 16.16 21.49 15.60
N ASP A 121 16.00 21.65 14.29
CA ASP A 121 17.00 22.15 13.34
C ASP A 121 18.33 21.35 13.26
N ASN A 122 18.38 20.14 13.84
CA ASN A 122 19.57 19.26 13.84
C ASN A 122 19.47 18.11 12.81
N PHE A 123 18.56 18.23 11.86
CA PHE A 123 18.23 17.16 10.94
C PHE A 123 19.24 16.99 9.82
N LEU A 124 19.67 15.75 9.62
CA LEU A 124 20.51 15.37 8.49
C LEU A 124 19.74 14.39 7.60
N ILE A 125 19.37 14.86 6.41
CA ILE A 125 18.61 14.04 5.46
C ILE A 125 19.34 12.74 5.08
N GLU A 126 20.67 12.75 5.10
CA GLU A 126 21.51 11.56 4.86
C GLU A 126 21.35 10.48 5.95
N LYS A 127 21.08 10.87 7.20
CA LYS A 127 20.80 9.92 8.29
C LYS A 127 19.45 9.27 8.08
N LEU A 128 18.43 10.05 7.75
CA LEU A 128 17.10 9.53 7.43
C LEU A 128 17.14 8.61 6.20
N GLU A 129 17.89 8.99 5.16
CA GLU A 129 18.10 8.18 3.96
C GLU A 129 18.71 6.82 4.27
N LYS A 130 19.74 6.77 5.13
CA LYS A 130 20.37 5.52 5.58
C LYS A 130 19.38 4.62 6.32
N LEU A 131 18.52 5.19 7.17
CA LEU A 131 17.51 4.43 7.90
C LEU A 131 16.43 3.88 6.97
N VAL A 132 15.92 4.70 6.06
CA VAL A 132 14.92 4.27 5.06
C VAL A 132 15.50 3.23 4.10
N ASN A 133 16.79 3.30 3.73
CA ASN A 133 17.45 2.29 2.90
C ASN A 133 17.58 0.93 3.61
N LYS A 134 17.76 0.93 4.94
CA LYS A 134 17.79 -0.30 5.75
C LYS A 134 16.40 -0.93 5.89
N LEU A 135 15.34 -0.13 5.75
CA LEU A 135 13.96 -0.58 5.79
C LEU A 135 13.52 -1.09 4.40
N ASN A 136 14.11 -2.19 3.96
CA ASN A 136 13.84 -2.76 2.65
C ASN A 136 12.53 -3.61 2.65
N PRO A 137 11.51 -3.26 1.84
CA PRO A 137 10.25 -4.01 1.78
C PRO A 137 10.40 -5.47 1.35
N PHE A 138 11.45 -5.80 0.59
CA PHE A 138 11.68 -7.17 0.13
C PHE A 138 12.25 -8.10 1.20
N ASP A 139 12.72 -7.55 2.33
CA ASP A 139 13.22 -8.35 3.45
C ASP A 139 12.08 -8.85 4.36
N VAL A 140 10.84 -8.41 4.11
CA VAL A 140 9.63 -8.85 4.81
C VAL A 140 9.43 -10.37 4.60
N PRO A 141 9.40 -11.18 5.68
CA PRO A 141 9.26 -12.62 5.60
C PRO A 141 8.07 -13.09 4.76
N THR A 142 8.22 -14.22 4.08
CA THR A 142 7.13 -14.92 3.38
C THR A 142 7.03 -16.34 3.96
N LEU A 143 5.82 -16.84 4.20
CA LEU A 143 5.58 -18.12 4.90
C LEU A 143 6.13 -19.35 4.14
N GLN A 144 6.29 -19.26 2.82
CA GLN A 144 6.85 -20.32 1.97
C GLN A 144 8.36 -20.59 2.18
N SER A 145 9.07 -19.68 2.87
CA SER A 145 10.53 -19.78 3.08
C SER A 145 10.92 -20.65 4.29
N SER A 146 9.96 -21.16 5.06
CA SER A 146 10.20 -21.79 6.37
C SER A 146 10.52 -23.29 6.32
N GLU A 147 10.37 -23.96 5.18
CA GLU A 147 10.55 -25.42 5.10
C GLU A 147 12.00 -25.87 4.89
N THR A 148 12.95 -24.96 4.61
CA THR A 148 14.31 -25.36 4.19
C THR A 148 15.33 -25.55 5.31
N GLU A 149 14.99 -25.27 6.57
CA GLU A 149 16.00 -25.28 7.64
C GLU A 149 15.97 -26.48 8.60
N ASN A 150 15.12 -27.50 8.42
CA ASN A 150 15.06 -28.62 9.36
C ASN A 150 15.11 -30.01 8.71
N SER A 151 16.31 -30.55 8.50
CA SER A 151 16.52 -32.00 8.48
C SER A 151 17.95 -32.40 8.85
N GLU A 152 18.29 -32.24 10.13
CA GLU A 152 19.26 -33.12 10.77
C GLU A 152 18.52 -34.01 11.78
N ASN A 153 18.21 -35.26 11.40
CA ASN A 153 18.67 -36.46 12.11
C ASN A 153 18.01 -37.76 11.60
N GLN A 154 18.88 -38.65 11.11
CA GLN A 154 18.80 -40.11 11.03
C GLN A 154 17.74 -40.78 10.12
N SER A 155 18.18 -41.20 8.92
CA SER A 155 17.74 -42.46 8.29
C SER A 155 18.82 -43.04 7.37
N THR A 156 18.83 -44.37 7.22
CA THR A 156 19.97 -45.17 6.76
C THR A 156 20.35 -45.01 5.26
N PRO A 157 21.62 -45.21 4.87
CA PRO A 157 22.16 -44.78 3.56
C PRO A 157 21.59 -45.41 2.29
N LYS A 158 20.77 -46.47 2.39
CA LYS A 158 20.33 -47.25 1.20
C LYS A 158 18.95 -46.85 0.65
N GLU A 159 18.09 -46.20 1.42
CA GLU A 159 16.76 -45.72 0.95
C GLU A 159 16.83 -44.32 0.29
N ILE A 160 17.87 -43.56 0.62
CA ILE A 160 18.10 -42.19 0.13
C ILE A 160 18.34 -42.19 -1.39
N ILE A 161 19.13 -43.14 -1.92
CA ILE A 161 19.56 -43.13 -3.33
C ILE A 161 18.40 -43.44 -4.31
N LYS A 162 17.47 -44.32 -3.94
CA LYS A 162 16.33 -44.69 -4.82
C LYS A 162 15.25 -43.60 -4.84
N THR A 163 15.16 -42.81 -3.78
CA THR A 163 14.14 -41.76 -3.63
C THR A 163 14.60 -40.44 -4.27
N ILE A 164 15.91 -40.15 -4.28
CA ILE A 164 16.50 -38.96 -4.91
C ILE A 164 16.27 -38.95 -6.43
N LEU A 165 16.51 -40.07 -7.13
CA LEU A 165 16.47 -40.10 -8.59
C LEU A 165 15.05 -39.95 -9.18
N GLY A 166 14.01 -40.32 -8.42
CA GLY A 166 12.61 -40.16 -8.83
C GLY A 166 11.99 -38.82 -8.44
N LYS A 167 12.40 -38.24 -7.30
CA LYS A 167 11.90 -36.95 -6.80
C LYS A 167 12.49 -35.76 -7.53
N GLU A 168 13.74 -35.83 -8.00
CA GLU A 168 14.38 -34.72 -8.72
C GLU A 168 13.66 -34.33 -10.02
N THR A 169 13.07 -35.29 -10.74
CA THR A 169 12.39 -35.03 -12.00
C THR A 169 11.01 -34.39 -11.79
N ILE A 170 10.26 -34.85 -10.78
CA ILE A 170 8.92 -34.33 -10.46
C ILE A 170 9.01 -32.97 -9.75
N GLN A 171 9.98 -32.78 -8.84
CA GLN A 171 10.20 -31.49 -8.18
C GLN A 171 10.70 -30.42 -9.14
N LYS A 172 11.50 -30.75 -10.17
CA LYS A 172 11.93 -29.78 -11.18
C LYS A 172 10.77 -29.32 -12.07
N GLU A 173 9.88 -30.23 -12.46
CA GLU A 173 8.70 -29.88 -13.26
C GLU A 173 7.65 -29.08 -12.46
N GLU A 174 7.37 -29.47 -11.21
CA GLU A 174 6.45 -28.72 -10.33
C GLU A 174 7.03 -27.37 -9.90
N LYS A 175 8.33 -27.27 -9.64
CA LYS A 175 8.99 -26.00 -9.30
C LYS A 175 9.02 -25.04 -10.49
N ALA A 176 9.29 -25.54 -11.69
CA ALA A 176 9.24 -24.73 -12.92
C ALA A 176 7.81 -24.27 -13.26
N ARG A 177 6.78 -25.04 -12.87
CA ARG A 177 5.38 -24.66 -13.04
C ARG A 177 4.95 -23.61 -12.01
N LYS A 178 5.30 -23.78 -10.74
CA LYS A 178 5.05 -22.79 -9.67
C LYS A 178 5.83 -21.50 -9.88
N GLU A 179 7.07 -21.55 -10.36
CA GLU A 179 7.84 -20.35 -10.73
C GLU A 179 7.20 -19.62 -11.91
N LYS A 180 6.62 -20.32 -12.89
CA LYS A 180 5.89 -19.68 -13.99
C LYS A 180 4.59 -19.01 -13.54
N GLU A 181 3.82 -19.68 -12.70
CA GLU A 181 2.59 -19.14 -12.12
C GLU A 181 2.89 -17.92 -11.23
N GLN A 182 3.95 -17.97 -10.40
CA GLN A 182 4.43 -16.82 -9.61
C GLN A 182 4.92 -15.66 -10.48
N ILE A 183 5.63 -15.92 -11.59
CA ILE A 183 6.08 -14.86 -12.51
C ILE A 183 4.89 -14.23 -13.23
N GLU A 184 3.86 -14.99 -13.59
CA GLU A 184 2.63 -14.45 -14.19
C GLU A 184 1.87 -13.56 -13.20
N GLU A 185 1.71 -14.01 -11.95
CA GLU A 185 1.06 -13.25 -10.88
C GLU A 185 1.87 -11.98 -10.50
N GLU A 186 3.21 -12.08 -10.43
CA GLU A 186 4.09 -10.94 -10.20
C GLU A 186 4.05 -9.94 -11.37
N ASN A 187 3.91 -10.42 -12.61
CA ASN A 187 3.73 -9.56 -13.78
C ASN A 187 2.36 -8.87 -13.77
N GLU A 188 1.31 -9.52 -13.28
CA GLU A 188 -0.03 -8.94 -13.12
C GLU A 188 -0.03 -7.86 -12.01
N ILE A 189 0.60 -8.13 -10.87
CA ILE A 189 0.80 -7.16 -9.78
C ILE A 189 1.67 -5.97 -10.25
N ARG A 190 2.75 -6.21 -11.00
CA ARG A 190 3.57 -5.14 -11.60
C ARG A 190 2.77 -4.33 -12.61
N HIS A 191 1.91 -4.98 -13.38
CA HIS A 191 1.03 -4.32 -14.34
C HIS A 191 0.00 -3.44 -13.62
N ASP A 192 -0.59 -3.91 -12.53
CA ASP A 192 -1.55 -3.15 -11.73
C ASP A 192 -0.89 -2.01 -10.92
N ASN A 193 0.32 -2.21 -10.41
CA ASN A 193 1.11 -1.12 -9.81
C ASN A 193 1.54 -0.07 -10.84
N SER A 194 1.88 -0.49 -12.06
CA SER A 194 2.15 0.43 -13.17
C SER A 194 0.91 1.23 -13.57
N LYS A 195 -0.27 0.61 -13.56
CA LYS A 195 -1.57 1.25 -13.78
C LYS A 195 -1.86 2.28 -12.68
N ILE A 196 -1.75 1.90 -11.40
CA ILE A 196 -1.96 2.80 -10.26
C ILE A 196 -1.01 4.02 -10.31
N LEU A 197 0.27 3.81 -10.62
CA LEU A 197 1.25 4.88 -10.78
C LEU A 197 0.94 5.80 -11.98
N ASN A 198 0.32 5.27 -13.04
CA ASN A 198 -0.18 6.06 -14.17
C ASN A 198 -1.39 6.91 -13.76
N GLY A 199 -2.34 6.33 -13.02
CA GLY A 199 -3.48 7.02 -12.42
C GLY A 199 -3.06 8.19 -11.53
N GLN A 200 -2.06 7.99 -10.65
CA GLN A 200 -1.52 9.04 -9.78
C GLN A 200 -0.90 10.22 -10.56
N ARG A 201 -0.24 9.97 -11.69
CA ARG A 201 0.30 11.04 -12.54
C ARG A 201 -0.82 11.77 -13.30
N LYS A 202 -1.83 11.04 -13.75
CA LYS A 202 -2.99 11.60 -14.46
C LYS A 202 -3.81 12.49 -13.52
N ILE A 203 -4.11 12.05 -12.28
CA ILE A 203 -4.86 12.85 -11.32
C ILE A 203 -4.12 14.15 -10.95
N TYR A 204 -2.79 14.09 -10.82
CA TYR A 204 -1.97 15.28 -10.59
C TYR A 204 -2.09 16.31 -11.72
N LYS A 205 -2.19 15.86 -12.99
CA LYS A 205 -2.42 16.75 -14.13
C LYS A 205 -3.81 17.37 -14.11
N ILE A 206 -4.82 16.58 -13.72
CA ILE A 206 -6.21 17.03 -13.62
C ILE A 206 -6.32 18.13 -12.55
N PHE A 207 -5.81 17.89 -11.33
CA PHE A 207 -5.86 18.85 -10.22
C PHE A 207 -4.89 20.03 -10.31
N ARG A 208 -4.08 20.10 -11.38
CA ARG A 208 -3.35 21.34 -11.70
C ARG A 208 -4.30 22.47 -12.08
N LYS A 209 -5.52 22.14 -12.49
CA LYS A 209 -6.58 23.10 -12.77
C LYS A 209 -7.25 23.53 -11.47
N PRO A 210 -7.60 24.83 -11.33
CA PRO A 210 -8.06 25.37 -10.06
C PRO A 210 -9.45 24.87 -9.66
N VAL A 211 -10.34 24.65 -10.63
CA VAL A 211 -11.67 24.08 -10.41
C VAL A 211 -11.86 22.94 -11.40
N VAL A 212 -12.20 21.75 -10.89
CA VAL A 212 -12.38 20.54 -11.68
C VAL A 212 -13.69 19.88 -11.30
N LEU A 213 -14.53 19.60 -12.28
CA LEU A 213 -15.73 18.80 -12.13
C LEU A 213 -15.49 17.40 -12.70
N LEU A 214 -15.57 16.40 -11.85
CA LEU A 214 -15.44 14.99 -12.23
C LEU A 214 -16.83 14.41 -12.44
N VAL A 215 -17.07 13.82 -13.61
CA VAL A 215 -18.39 13.34 -14.05
C VAL A 215 -18.31 11.90 -14.51
N ASN A 216 -19.41 11.16 -14.36
CA ASN A 216 -19.53 9.82 -14.93
C ASN A 216 -20.25 9.85 -16.29
N TYR A 217 -21.16 10.80 -16.47
CA TYR A 217 -21.89 11.06 -17.71
C TYR A 217 -22.13 12.57 -17.81
N LEU A 218 -21.78 13.19 -18.94
CA LEU A 218 -21.96 14.64 -19.12
C LEU A 218 -23.45 15.07 -19.14
N GLU A 219 -24.32 14.19 -19.62
CA GLU A 219 -25.75 14.47 -19.82
C GLU A 219 -26.61 14.16 -18.58
N ASP A 220 -26.00 13.84 -17.44
CA ASP A 220 -26.74 13.59 -16.21
C ASP A 220 -27.36 14.88 -15.65
N ASP A 221 -28.59 14.80 -15.15
CA ASP A 221 -29.36 15.96 -14.66
C ASP A 221 -28.63 16.70 -13.53
N CYS A 222 -27.93 15.99 -12.64
CA CYS A 222 -27.17 16.61 -11.56
C CYS A 222 -25.93 17.34 -12.12
N THR A 223 -25.24 16.72 -13.08
CA THR A 223 -24.10 17.32 -13.79
C THR A 223 -24.50 18.60 -14.51
N LEU A 224 -25.60 18.58 -15.27
CA LEU A 224 -26.08 19.76 -16.00
C LEU A 224 -26.43 20.93 -15.06
N LYS A 225 -27.06 20.65 -13.91
CA LYS A 225 -27.35 21.67 -12.89
C LYS A 225 -26.08 22.29 -12.32
N THR A 226 -25.08 21.48 -11.97
CA THR A 226 -23.80 21.99 -11.47
C THR A 226 -23.09 22.85 -12.52
N LEU A 227 -23.08 22.41 -13.78
CA LEU A 227 -22.50 23.19 -14.89
C LEU A 227 -23.21 24.54 -15.07
N GLN A 228 -24.54 24.55 -14.98
CA GLN A 228 -25.31 25.79 -15.06
C GLN A 228 -24.91 26.78 -13.96
N ILE A 229 -24.81 26.33 -12.71
CA ILE A 229 -24.41 27.17 -11.57
C ILE A 229 -22.99 27.74 -11.78
N LEU A 230 -22.04 26.91 -12.20
CA LEU A 230 -20.66 27.34 -12.46
C LEU A 230 -20.57 28.36 -13.62
N ASN A 231 -21.36 28.16 -14.67
CA ASN A 231 -21.41 29.06 -15.83
C ASN A 231 -22.07 30.41 -15.48
N GLU A 232 -23.18 30.41 -14.74
CA GLU A 232 -23.88 31.62 -14.32
C GLU A 232 -23.00 32.51 -13.43
N ASN A 233 -22.14 31.89 -12.61
CA ASN A 233 -21.19 32.58 -11.75
C ASN A 233 -19.84 32.88 -12.42
N GLN A 234 -19.71 32.59 -13.73
CA GLN A 234 -18.50 32.83 -14.52
C GLN A 234 -17.25 32.18 -13.94
N ILE A 235 -17.37 30.96 -13.41
CA ILE A 235 -16.24 30.21 -12.84
C ILE A 235 -15.43 29.56 -13.98
N ASP A 236 -14.10 29.65 -13.91
CA ASP A 236 -13.23 28.89 -14.82
C ASP A 236 -13.05 27.46 -14.28
N TYR A 237 -13.60 26.47 -14.99
CA TYR A 237 -13.55 25.07 -14.57
C TYR A 237 -13.22 24.12 -15.72
N ASN A 238 -12.70 22.95 -15.35
CA ASN A 238 -12.45 21.85 -16.28
C ASN A 238 -13.33 20.65 -15.93
N ILE A 239 -13.90 20.00 -16.95
CA ILE A 239 -14.66 18.76 -16.79
C ILE A 239 -13.74 17.59 -17.11
N PHE A 240 -13.80 16.52 -16.32
CA PHE A 240 -13.13 15.27 -16.63
C PHE A 240 -14.08 14.09 -16.44
N ASP A 241 -14.22 13.28 -17.49
CA ASP A 241 -15.06 12.09 -17.49
C ASP A 241 -14.28 10.90 -16.92
N VAL A 242 -14.70 10.42 -15.75
CA VAL A 242 -14.06 9.31 -15.04
C VAL A 242 -14.56 7.93 -15.49
N SER A 243 -15.62 7.85 -16.31
CA SER A 243 -16.17 6.58 -16.77
C SER A 243 -15.19 5.78 -17.63
N THR A 244 -14.30 6.50 -18.31
CA THR A 244 -13.30 5.94 -19.21
C THR A 244 -11.98 5.54 -18.52
N ASP A 245 -11.77 5.97 -17.28
CA ASP A 245 -10.53 5.73 -16.54
C ASP A 245 -10.82 5.18 -15.13
N SER A 246 -10.77 3.85 -15.01
CA SER A 246 -11.03 3.14 -13.76
C SER A 246 -10.04 3.47 -12.64
N GLU A 247 -8.79 3.81 -12.97
CA GLU A 247 -7.75 4.18 -12.00
C GLU A 247 -8.10 5.52 -11.35
N ILE A 248 -8.43 6.52 -12.18
CA ILE A 248 -8.85 7.83 -11.72
C ILE A 248 -10.11 7.73 -10.88
N ARG A 249 -11.11 6.95 -11.33
CA ARG A 249 -12.35 6.73 -10.59
C ARG A 249 -12.11 6.18 -9.19
N LEU A 250 -11.20 5.22 -9.05
CA LEU A 250 -10.82 4.64 -7.77
C LEU A 250 -10.13 5.67 -6.87
N ILE A 251 -9.13 6.39 -7.40
CA ILE A 251 -8.39 7.42 -6.66
C ILE A 251 -9.32 8.52 -6.16
N VAL A 252 -10.23 8.99 -7.02
CA VAL A 252 -11.18 10.06 -6.70
C VAL A 252 -12.15 9.63 -5.60
N LYS A 253 -12.64 8.38 -5.64
CA LYS A 253 -13.47 7.81 -4.58
C LYS A 253 -12.76 7.84 -3.22
N TYR A 254 -11.45 7.55 -3.19
CA TYR A 254 -10.64 7.63 -1.97
C TYR A 254 -10.37 9.07 -1.50
N LEU A 255 -10.42 10.06 -2.38
CA LEU A 255 -10.12 11.45 -2.02
C LEU A 255 -11.33 12.22 -1.49
N SER A 256 -12.54 11.90 -1.98
CA SER A 256 -13.77 12.61 -1.60
C SER A 256 -14.58 11.90 -0.52
N ASP A 257 -14.26 10.64 -0.19
CA ASP A 257 -15.10 9.72 0.60
C ASP A 257 -16.57 9.67 0.10
N CYS A 258 -16.80 10.09 -1.15
CA CYS A 258 -18.11 10.20 -1.78
C CYS A 258 -18.23 9.12 -2.86
N GLU A 259 -19.31 8.33 -2.79
CA GLU A 259 -19.53 7.25 -3.77
C GLU A 259 -20.21 7.73 -5.06
N THR A 260 -20.74 8.96 -5.07
CA THR A 260 -21.59 9.46 -6.15
C THR A 260 -20.89 10.56 -6.97
N PHE A 261 -21.28 10.66 -8.24
CA PHE A 261 -20.89 11.71 -9.17
C PHE A 261 -22.11 12.58 -9.50
N PRO A 262 -21.92 13.85 -9.89
CA PRO A 262 -20.63 14.54 -10.09
C PRO A 262 -19.89 14.90 -8.80
N GLN A 263 -18.57 15.10 -8.87
CA GLN A 263 -17.73 15.52 -7.74
C GLN A 263 -16.95 16.78 -8.12
N LEU A 264 -17.08 17.83 -7.31
CA LEU A 264 -16.39 19.09 -7.51
C LEU A 264 -15.10 19.13 -6.68
N PHE A 265 -13.99 19.50 -7.33
CA PHE A 265 -12.71 19.72 -6.68
C PHE A 265 -12.22 21.15 -6.92
N VAL A 266 -11.84 21.83 -5.86
CA VAL A 266 -11.30 23.19 -5.90
C VAL A 266 -9.92 23.20 -5.28
N LYS A 267 -8.90 23.56 -6.07
CA LYS A 267 -7.48 23.54 -5.70
C LYS A 267 -7.04 22.19 -5.10
N GLY A 268 -7.65 21.10 -5.57
CA GLY A 268 -7.35 19.73 -5.13
C GLY A 268 -8.15 19.25 -3.91
N ASN A 269 -9.02 20.08 -3.31
CA ASN A 269 -9.91 19.69 -2.22
C ASN A 269 -11.30 19.38 -2.75
N PHE A 270 -11.95 18.35 -2.21
CA PHE A 270 -13.33 18.01 -2.54
C PHE A 270 -14.31 19.00 -1.90
N GLU A 271 -15.26 19.48 -2.70
CA GLU A 271 -16.32 20.39 -2.27
C GLU A 271 -17.68 19.73 -2.48
N LYS A 272 -18.56 19.86 -1.47
CA LYS A 272 -19.91 19.30 -1.56
C LYS A 272 -20.79 20.15 -2.45
N LEU A 273 -21.48 19.50 -3.39
CA LEU A 273 -22.39 20.19 -4.31
C LEU A 273 -23.51 20.95 -3.59
N SER A 274 -23.98 20.45 -2.45
CA SER A 274 -25.07 21.06 -1.66
C SER A 274 -24.71 22.42 -1.06
N GLU A 275 -23.42 22.68 -0.87
CA GLU A 275 -22.89 23.89 -0.24
C GLU A 275 -22.31 24.87 -1.29
N ILE A 276 -22.45 24.56 -2.59
CA ILE A 276 -21.86 25.33 -3.69
C ILE A 276 -22.24 26.81 -3.61
N ASP A 277 -23.52 27.12 -3.38
CA ASP A 277 -24.00 28.51 -3.40
C ASP A 277 -23.33 29.39 -2.33
N GLU A 278 -22.85 28.79 -1.23
CA GLU A 278 -22.14 29.50 -0.16
C GLU A 278 -20.65 29.73 -0.48
N ILE A 279 -20.03 28.78 -1.19
CA ILE A 279 -18.60 28.77 -1.46
C ILE A 279 -18.24 29.34 -2.84
N ILE A 280 -19.21 29.52 -3.74
CA ILE A 280 -18.97 29.87 -5.14
C ILE A 280 -18.23 31.19 -5.33
N ASP A 281 -18.43 32.16 -4.42
CA ASP A 281 -17.72 33.43 -4.46
C ASP A 281 -16.22 33.32 -4.17
N SER A 282 -15.78 32.23 -3.53
CA SER A 282 -14.37 31.94 -3.27
C SER A 282 -13.64 31.36 -4.49
N PHE A 283 -14.38 30.94 -5.51
CA PHE A 283 -13.82 30.27 -6.68
C PHE A 283 -13.18 31.28 -7.65
N PRO A 284 -12.12 30.88 -8.37
CA PRO A 284 -11.50 31.75 -9.36
C PRO A 284 -12.47 32.01 -10.51
N LYS A 285 -12.87 33.27 -10.63
CA LYS A 285 -13.73 33.76 -11.72
C LYS A 285 -12.91 33.88 -13.00
N MET A 286 -13.56 33.65 -14.13
CA MET A 286 -13.03 33.96 -15.46
C MET A 286 -12.71 35.45 -15.49
N TYR A 287 -11.46 35.81 -15.79
CA TYR A 287 -11.12 37.22 -16.01
C TYR A 287 -11.86 37.69 -17.27
N VAL A 288 -12.88 38.51 -17.08
CA VAL A 288 -13.48 39.30 -18.15
C VAL A 288 -12.56 40.50 -18.38
N ASN A 289 -11.88 40.53 -19.52
CA ASN A 289 -11.19 41.72 -20.01
C ASN A 289 -12.18 42.84 -20.34
#